data_AF-A0A964ZPS1-F1
#
_entry.id   AF-A0A964ZPS1-F1
#
_cell.length_a   1.000
_cell.length_b   1.000
_cell.length_c   1.000
_cell.angle_alpha   90.00
_cell.angle_beta   90.00
_cell.angle_gamma   90.00
#
_symmetry.space_group_name_H-M   'P 1'
#
loop_
_entity.id
_entity.type
_entity.pdbx_description
1 polymer ?
#
loop_
_entity_poly.entity_id
_entity_poly.type
_entity_poly.pdbx_seq_one_letter_code
_entity_poly.pdbx_strand_id
1 'polypeptide(L)' 'LKEAMADAKVRAEAIVEATGGKVGAVMSVRSGPFQVTSPDSVDTSSGGFYDTQTIDKTITSTVSVVFKVD' A
#
# COMPACT_ATOMS: atom_id res chain seq x y z
N LEU A 1 -2.62 6.70 3.26
CA LEU A 1 -1.69 7.16 2.19
C LEU A 1 -0.33 7.58 2.74
N LYS A 2 -0.26 8.54 3.68
CA LYS A 2 1.01 8.98 4.29
C LYS A 2 1.85 7.83 4.86
N GLU A 3 1.21 6.93 5.62
CA GLU A 3 1.87 5.76 6.21
C GLU A 3 2.40 4.80 5.12
N ALA A 4 1.59 4.51 4.10
CA ALA A 4 2.01 3.67 2.98
C ALA A 4 3.20 4.26 2.19
N MET A 5 3.30 5.59 2.06
CA MET A 5 4.46 6.25 1.45
C MET A 5 5.72 6.14 2.32
N ALA A 6 5.58 6.33 3.63
CA ALA A 6 6.69 6.20 4.57
C ALA A 6 7.23 4.76 4.57
N ASP A 7 6.33 3.79 4.61
CA ASP A 7 6.68 2.37 4.55
C ASP A 7 7.35 1.98 3.20
N ALA A 8 6.85 2.50 2.08
CA ALA A 8 7.49 2.30 0.77
C ALA A 8 8.93 2.86 0.71
N LYS A 9 9.19 3.99 1.38
CA LYS A 9 10.54 4.58 1.46
C LYS A 9 11.50 3.72 2.27
N VAL A 10 11.08 3.25 3.45
CA VAL A 10 11.90 2.37 4.31
C VAL A 10 12.27 1.09 3.56
N ARG A 11 11.31 0.49 2.83
CA ARG A 11 11.57 -0.69 2.00
C ARG A 11 12.55 -0.39 0.86
N ALA A 12 12.41 0.74 0.19
CA ALA A 12 13.34 1.15 -0.85
C ALA A 12 14.77 1.37 -0.31
N GLU A 13 14.91 1.97 0.88
CA GLU A 13 16.20 2.20 1.53
C GLU A 13 16.89 0.88 1.85
N ALA A 14 16.18 -0.08 2.44
CA ALA A 14 16.73 -1.40 2.75
C ALA A 14 17.20 -2.17 1.49
N ILE A 15 16.43 -2.09 0.39
CA ILE A 15 16.79 -2.74 -0.88
C ILE A 15 18.05 -2.12 -1.48
N VAL A 16 18.11 -0.78 -1.48
CA VAL A 16 19.17 -0.04 -2.16
C VAL A 16 20.48 -0.07 -1.34
N GLU A 17 20.40 -0.05 -0.01
CA GLU A 17 21.56 -0.20 0.89
C GLU A 17 22.26 -1.55 0.66
N ALA A 18 21.52 -2.65 0.46
CA ALA A 18 22.08 -3.95 0.13
C ALA A 18 22.87 -3.97 -1.19
N THR A 19 22.62 -3.00 -2.07
CA THR A 19 23.31 -2.84 -3.37
C THR A 19 24.37 -1.72 -3.36
N GLY A 20 24.59 -1.05 -2.22
CA GLY A 20 25.56 0.04 -2.06
C GLY A 20 25.14 1.38 -2.65
N GLY A 21 23.89 1.52 -3.11
CA GLY A 21 23.35 2.76 -3.66
C GLY A 21 22.66 3.63 -2.60
N LYS A 22 22.01 4.71 -3.05
CA LYS A 22 21.13 5.53 -2.20
C LYS A 22 19.77 5.78 -2.85
N VAL A 23 18.72 5.81 -2.03
CA VAL A 23 17.37 6.19 -2.49
C VAL A 23 17.35 7.70 -2.74
N GLY A 24 17.04 8.08 -3.98
CA GLY A 24 16.90 9.46 -4.43
C GLY A 24 15.45 9.94 -4.45
N ALA A 25 15.18 10.97 -5.25
CA ALA A 25 13.86 11.59 -5.34
C ALA A 25 12.79 10.62 -5.87
N VAL A 26 11.54 10.83 -5.43
CA VAL A 26 10.37 10.13 -5.97
C VAL A 26 10.17 10.55 -7.42
N MET A 27 10.18 9.58 -8.33
CA MET A 27 9.96 9.80 -9.76
C MET A 27 8.49 9.68 -10.14
N SER A 28 7.77 8.74 -9.54
CA SER A 28 6.34 8.57 -9.79
C SER A 28 5.63 7.90 -8.61
N VAL A 29 4.33 8.19 -8.52
CA VAL A 29 3.43 7.65 -7.51
C VAL A 29 2.15 7.20 -8.20
N ARG A 30 1.70 5.99 -7.89
CA ARG A 30 0.41 5.45 -8.32
C ARG A 30 -0.31 4.84 -7.12
N SER A 31 -1.52 5.33 -6.84
CA SER A 31 -2.41 4.72 -5.85
C SER A 31 -3.49 3.89 -6.56
N GLY A 32 -3.67 2.65 -6.11
CA GLY A 32 -4.80 1.80 -6.51
C GLY A 32 -6.11 2.23 -5.82
N PRO A 33 -7.23 1.59 -6.18
CA PRO A 33 -8.50 1.85 -5.52
C PRO A 33 -8.45 1.50 -4.03
N PHE A 34 -9.20 2.25 -3.22
CA PHE A 34 -9.43 1.90 -1.82
C PHE A 34 -10.46 0.79 -1.77
N GLN A 35 -10.10 -0.33 -1.15
CA GLN A 35 -11.02 -1.44 -0.90
C GLN A 35 -11.47 -1.38 0.55
N VAL A 36 -12.77 -1.43 0.79
CA VAL A 36 -13.36 -1.46 2.14
C VAL A 36 -14.00 -2.83 2.33
N THR A 37 -13.50 -3.62 3.26
CA THR A 37 -14.02 -4.95 3.61
C THR A 37 -14.40 -5.00 5.08
N SER A 38 -15.23 -5.97 5.48
CA SER A 38 -15.39 -6.29 6.91
C SER A 38 -14.04 -6.76 7.51
N PRO A 39 -13.79 -6.57 8.82
CA PRO A 39 -12.55 -6.98 9.48
C PRO A 39 -12.36 -8.49 9.34
N ASP A 40 -11.12 -8.94 9.14
CA ASP A 40 -10.73 -10.34 9.01
C ASP A 40 -11.41 -11.14 7.88
N SER A 41 -11.98 -10.46 6.89
CA SER A 41 -12.63 -11.11 5.74
C SER A 41 -11.60 -11.62 4.71
N VAL A 42 -11.64 -12.92 4.42
CA VAL A 42 -10.90 -13.59 3.31
C VAL A 42 -11.74 -13.65 2.01
N ASP A 43 -12.78 -12.82 1.93
CA ASP A 43 -13.82 -12.95 0.93
C ASP A 43 -13.36 -12.41 -0.43
N THR A 44 -13.44 -13.26 -1.46
CA THR A 44 -12.96 -13.01 -2.83
C THR A 44 -14.10 -12.89 -3.84
N SER A 45 -15.35 -12.82 -3.36
CA SER A 45 -16.54 -12.82 -4.21
C SER A 45 -16.83 -11.47 -4.86
N SER A 46 -17.07 -11.49 -6.18
CA SER A 46 -17.33 -10.34 -7.05
C SER A 46 -18.76 -9.76 -6.97
N GLY A 47 -19.63 -10.33 -6.13
CA GLY A 47 -21.01 -9.87 -5.91
C GLY A 47 -21.13 -9.19 -4.55
N GLY A 48 -21.07 -7.86 -4.53
CA GLY A 48 -21.01 -7.05 -3.31
C GLY A 48 -21.93 -7.52 -2.18
N PHE A 49 -21.32 -7.76 -1.02
CA PHE A 49 -21.99 -8.12 0.22
C PHE A 49 -22.18 -6.86 1.07
N TYR A 50 -23.44 -6.45 1.29
CA TYR A 50 -23.78 -5.37 2.23
C TYR A 50 -23.95 -5.97 3.64
N ASP A 51 -22.82 -6.19 4.31
CA ASP A 51 -22.78 -6.62 5.70
C ASP A 51 -23.04 -5.44 6.66
N THR A 52 -24.24 -5.40 7.23
CA THR A 52 -24.65 -4.43 8.25
C THR A 52 -24.28 -4.86 9.68
N GLN A 53 -23.60 -5.99 9.89
CA GLN A 53 -23.37 -6.57 11.22
C GLN A 53 -22.05 -6.12 11.89
N THR A 54 -21.08 -5.60 11.13
CA THR A 54 -19.77 -5.18 11.64
C THR A 54 -19.60 -3.66 11.55
N ILE A 55 -19.47 -3.00 12.70
CA ILE A 55 -19.19 -1.55 12.84
C ILE A 55 -17.79 -1.23 12.32
N ASP A 56 -16.82 -2.09 12.66
CA ASP A 56 -15.45 -1.95 12.20
C ASP A 56 -15.33 -2.37 10.74
N LYS A 57 -14.49 -1.68 9.96
CA LYS A 57 -14.21 -1.98 8.56
C LYS A 57 -12.71 -1.88 8.32
N THR A 58 -12.17 -2.78 7.49
CA THR A 58 -10.78 -2.74 7.04
C THR A 58 -10.70 -1.99 5.72
N ILE A 59 -9.85 -0.96 5.65
CA ILE A 59 -9.58 -0.20 4.43
C ILE A 59 -8.19 -0.58 3.92
N THR A 60 -8.14 -1.22 2.75
CA THR A 60 -6.88 -1.54 2.06
C THR A 60 -6.64 -0.54 0.93
N SER A 61 -5.42 0.00 0.86
CA SER A 61 -5.00 0.88 -0.23
C SER A 61 -3.60 0.47 -0.69
N THR A 62 -3.47 0.10 -1.96
CA THR A 62 -2.18 -0.22 -2.56
C THR A 62 -1.55 1.04 -3.12
N VAL A 63 -0.29 1.28 -2.76
CA VAL A 63 0.49 2.41 -3.26
C VAL A 63 1.75 1.88 -3.90
N SER A 64 2.00 2.27 -5.15
CA SER A 64 3.24 2.00 -5.87
C SER A 64 4.02 3.30 -6.00
N VAL A 65 5.27 3.29 -5.56
CA VAL A 65 6.17 4.45 -5.62
C VAL A 65 7.43 4.01 -6.35
N VAL A 66 7.91 4.83 -7.28
CA VAL A 66 9.18 4.64 -7.98
C VAL A 66 10.15 5.69 -7.49
N PHE A 67 11.30 5.25 -6.97
CA PHE A 67 12.39 6.12 -6.55
C PHE A 67 13.52 6.08 -7.58
N LYS A 68 14.18 7.21 -7.76
CA LYS A 68 15.50 7.24 -8.39
C LYS A 68 16.50 6.55 -7.47
N VAL A 69 17.47 5.84 -8.04
CA VAL A 69 18.62 5.31 -7.30
C VAL A 69 19.86 6.05 -7.79
N ASP A 70 20.69 6.48 -6.85
CA ASP A 70 22.02 7.05 -7.12
C ASP A 70 23.11 6.01 -6.84
#